data_AF-A0A485NP66-F1
#
_entry.id   AF-A0A485NP66-F1
#
_cell.length_a   1.000
_cell.length_b   1.000
_cell.length_c   1.000
_cell.angle_alpha   90.00
_cell.angle_beta   90.00
_cell.angle_gamma   90.00
#
_symmetry.space_group_name_H-M   'P 1'
#
loop_
_entity.id
_entity.type
_entity.pdbx_description
1 polymer ?
#
loop_
_entity_poly.entity_id
_entity_poly.type
_entity_poly.pdbx_seq_one_letter_code
_entity_poly.pdbx_strand_id
1 'polypeptide(L)'
;MLRAEAEHISFPATVCQKLTEVDSECKLRPFYEKHVAGDVTADALGEGWKAFVVRISGGNDKQGICMKQGVLTHGHVLLLLREKDTPGLTDTTVPHNSEEKTD
;
A
#
# COMPACT_ATOMS: atom_id res chain seq x y z
N MET A 1 -24.44 -5.21 4.05
CA MET A 1 -23.38 -5.76 3.18
C MET A 1 -22.07 -5.40 3.86
N LEU A 2 -21.57 -6.27 4.75
CA LEU A 2 -20.26 -6.09 5.38
C LEU A 2 -19.23 -6.27 4.26
N ARG A 3 -18.37 -5.27 4.05
CA ARG A 3 -17.46 -5.21 2.91
C ARG A 3 -16.07 -5.37 3.49
N ALA A 4 -15.47 -6.54 3.28
CA ALA A 4 -14.10 -6.81 3.67
C ALA A 4 -13.17 -5.84 2.92
N GLU A 5 -12.31 -5.13 3.65
CA GLU A 5 -11.23 -4.35 3.08
C GLU A 5 -10.00 -5.27 3.01
N ALA A 6 -9.29 -5.29 1.88
CA ALA A 6 -8.14 -6.16 1.66
C ALA A 6 -6.85 -5.36 1.77
N GLU A 7 -5.93 -5.79 2.64
CA GLU A 7 -4.61 -5.19 2.80
C GLU A 7 -3.55 -6.03 2.10
N HIS A 8 -2.73 -5.37 1.28
CA HIS A 8 -1.59 -5.99 0.63
C HIS A 8 -0.32 -5.74 1.45
N ILE A 9 0.19 -6.78 2.10
CA ILE A 9 1.37 -6.68 2.96
C ILE A 9 2.57 -7.26 2.24
N SER A 10 3.64 -6.49 2.15
CA SER A 10 4.90 -6.89 1.51
C SER A 10 6.05 -6.86 2.49
N PHE A 11 6.92 -7.87 2.43
CA PHE A 11 8.15 -7.93 3.21
C PHE A 11 9.36 -7.94 2.28
N PRO A 12 10.07 -6.79 2.12
CA PRO A 12 11.10 -6.65 1.10
C PRO A 12 12.30 -7.57 1.34
N ALA A 13 12.62 -7.90 2.59
CA ALA A 13 13.78 -8.74 2.92
C ALA A 13 13.64 -10.19 2.41
N THR A 14 12.41 -10.69 2.24
CA THR A 14 12.16 -12.03 1.67
C THR A 14 11.44 -11.97 0.33
N VAL A 15 11.17 -10.77 -0.20
CA VAL A 15 10.41 -10.56 -1.44
C VAL A 15 9.06 -11.29 -1.43
N CYS A 16 8.46 -11.44 -0.25
CA CYS A 16 7.18 -12.11 -0.08
C CYS A 16 6.06 -11.09 0.03
N GLN A 17 4.92 -11.39 -0.59
CA GLN A 17 3.73 -10.57 -0.55
C GLN A 17 2.53 -11.43 -0.15
N LYS A 18 1.66 -10.89 0.69
CA LYS A 18 0.46 -11.57 1.15
C LYS A 18 -0.72 -10.60 1.19
N LEU A 19 -1.80 -10.99 0.53
CA LEU A 19 -3.10 -10.33 0.66
C LEU A 19 -3.77 -10.85 1.93
N THR A 20 -4.19 -9.93 2.81
CA THR A 20 -4.91 -10.25 4.04
C THR A 20 -6.28 -9.59 4.01
N GLU A 21 -7.32 -10.39 4.18
CA GLU A 21 -8.70 -9.86 4.30
C GLU A 21 -8.94 -9.38 5.73
N VAL A 22 -9.36 -8.12 5.87
CA VAL A 22 -9.64 -7.49 7.16
C VAL A 22 -11.09 -6.99 7.15
N ASP A 23 -11.96 -7.72 7.84
CA ASP A 23 -13.40 -7.37 7.92
C ASP A 23 -13.74 -6.50 9.15
N SER A 24 -12.86 -6.46 10.15
CA SER A 24 -13.12 -5.72 11.39
C SER A 24 -12.57 -4.29 11.32
N GLU A 25 -13.48 -3.32 11.39
CA GLU A 25 -13.15 -1.88 11.47
C GLU A 25 -12.20 -1.56 12.63
N CYS A 26 -12.28 -2.32 13.74
CA CYS A 26 -11.37 -2.17 14.87
C CYS A 26 -9.89 -2.29 14.48
N LYS A 27 -9.59 -3.15 13.51
CA LYS A 27 -8.24 -3.40 13.01
C LYS A 27 -7.77 -2.34 12.02
N LEU A 28 -8.70 -1.68 11.33
CA LEU A 28 -8.43 -0.63 10.35
C LEU A 28 -8.23 0.75 10.99
N ARG A 29 -8.82 0.99 12.17
CA ARG A 29 -8.72 2.27 12.89
C ARG A 29 -7.30 2.84 13.03
N PRO A 30 -6.25 2.07 13.33
CA PRO A 30 -4.88 2.59 13.42
C PRO A 30 -4.31 3.15 12.11
N PHE A 31 -4.86 2.76 10.96
CA PHE A 31 -4.46 3.23 9.65
C PHE A 31 -5.18 4.53 9.24
N TYR A 32 -6.27 4.88 9.92
CA TYR A 32 -6.96 6.14 9.65
C TYR A 32 -6.12 7.34 10.09
N GLU A 33 -6.28 8.45 9.36
CA GLU A 33 -5.54 9.71 9.55
C GLU A 33 -4.01 9.60 9.34
N LYS A 34 -3.54 8.47 8.80
CA LYS A 34 -2.14 8.28 8.40
C LYS A 34 -1.98 8.58 6.92
N HIS A 35 -0.89 9.25 6.60
CA HIS A 35 -0.52 9.55 5.21
C HIS A 35 0.31 8.41 4.61
N VAL A 36 0.36 8.35 3.28
CA VAL A 36 1.29 7.47 2.55
C VAL A 36 2.72 7.78 2.99
N ALA A 37 3.51 6.73 3.19
CA ALA A 37 4.82 6.74 3.83
C ALA A 37 4.81 6.99 5.35
N GLY A 38 3.66 6.92 6.02
CA GLY A 38 3.58 6.90 7.49
C GLY A 38 3.88 5.52 8.10
N ASP A 39 4.45 5.50 9.30
CA ASP A 39 4.62 4.28 10.11
C ASP A 39 3.40 4.03 11.01
N VAL A 40 2.98 2.77 11.10
CA VAL A 40 1.85 2.32 11.92
C VAL A 40 2.23 1.04 12.65
N THR A 41 1.85 0.94 13.91
CA THR A 41 1.97 -0.30 14.70
C THR A 41 0.92 -1.32 14.25
N ALA A 42 1.34 -2.53 13.89
CA ALA A 42 0.48 -3.58 13.35
C ALA A 42 -0.22 -4.44 14.42
N ASP A 43 -0.07 -4.11 15.71
CA ASP A 43 -0.62 -4.86 16.85
C ASP A 43 -2.13 -5.13 16.73
N ALA A 44 -2.88 -4.24 16.08
CA ALA A 44 -4.32 -4.39 15.90
C ALA A 44 -4.72 -5.44 14.86
N LEU A 45 -3.82 -5.83 13.93
CA LEU A 45 -4.15 -6.79 12.87
C LEU A 45 -4.33 -8.22 13.42
N GLY A 46 -3.64 -8.56 14.52
CA GLY A 46 -3.76 -9.82 15.25
C GLY A 46 -2.47 -10.18 15.99
N GLU A 47 -2.50 -11.31 16.71
CA GLU A 47 -1.37 -11.76 17.55
C GLU A 47 -0.06 -11.97 16.76
N GLY A 48 -0.15 -12.47 15.52
CA GLY A 48 1.02 -12.66 14.65
C GLY A 48 1.67 -11.36 14.15
N TRP A 49 1.00 -10.22 14.33
CA TRP A 49 1.48 -8.90 13.91
C TRP A 49 1.92 -8.03 15.10
N LYS A 50 1.92 -8.58 16.31
CA LYS A 50 2.34 -7.88 17.50
C LYS A 50 3.83 -7.49 17.42
N ALA A 51 4.13 -6.27 17.84
CA ALA A 51 5.46 -5.63 17.80
C ALA A 51 6.02 -5.40 16.38
N PHE A 52 5.22 -5.58 15.33
CA PHE A 52 5.60 -5.15 13.99
C PHE A 52 5.22 -3.70 13.75
N VAL A 53 6.10 -2.97 13.07
CA VAL A 53 5.82 -1.64 12.52
C VAL A 53 5.76 -1.78 11.01
N VAL A 54 4.66 -1.32 10.43
CA VAL A 54 4.43 -1.34 8.98
C VAL A 54 4.43 0.07 8.44
N ARG A 55 4.99 0.23 7.24
CA ARG A 55 4.96 1.48 6.48
C ARG A 55 3.82 1.41 5.48
N ILE A 56 2.98 2.44 5.43
CA ILE A 56 1.94 2.57 4.41
C ILE A 56 2.61 2.91 3.07
N SER A 57 2.68 1.97 2.13
CA SER A 57 3.26 2.22 0.80
C SER A 57 2.30 2.93 -0.16
N GLY A 58 0.99 2.85 0.10
CA GLY A 58 -0.05 3.41 -0.76
C GLY A 58 -1.36 2.65 -0.58
N GLY A 59 -2.27 2.83 -1.53
CA GLY A 59 -3.55 2.15 -1.55
C GLY A 59 -4.37 2.57 -2.76
N ASN A 60 -5.42 1.80 -3.04
CA ASN A 60 -6.42 2.14 -4.04
C ASN A 60 -7.74 2.43 -3.34
N ASP A 61 -8.48 3.42 -3.84
CA ASP A 61 -9.85 3.65 -3.40
C ASP A 61 -10.80 2.59 -4.01
N LYS A 62 -12.09 2.66 -3.64
CA LYS A 62 -13.12 1.72 -4.13
C LYS A 62 -13.39 1.83 -5.63
N GLN A 63 -12.98 2.91 -6.28
CA GLN A 63 -13.11 3.14 -7.71
C GLN A 63 -11.83 2.82 -8.49
N GLY A 64 -10.77 2.37 -7.81
CA GLY A 64 -9.49 2.01 -8.42
C GLY A 64 -8.54 3.20 -8.62
N ILE A 65 -8.81 4.35 -8.02
CA ILE A 65 -7.92 5.51 -8.02
C ILE A 65 -6.81 5.29 -7.00
N CYS A 66 -5.58 5.30 -7.49
CA CYS A 66 -4.38 5.13 -6.67
C CYS A 66 -4.13 6.38 -5.81
N MET A 67 -3.74 6.18 -4.56
CA MET A 67 -3.25 7.25 -3.69
C MET A 67 -1.89 7.77 -4.19
N LYS A 68 -1.66 9.09 -4.10
CA LYS A 68 -0.39 9.73 -4.48
C LYS A 68 0.26 10.38 -3.26
N GLN A 69 1.53 10.06 -3.02
CA GLN A 69 2.31 10.71 -1.96
C GLN A 69 2.41 12.23 -2.20
N GLY A 70 2.23 13.01 -1.13
CA GLY A 70 2.24 14.48 -1.18
C GLY A 70 0.86 15.12 -1.37
N VAL A 71 -0.18 14.34 -1.68
CA VAL A 71 -1.58 14.80 -1.66
C VAL A 71 -2.12 14.63 -0.24
N LEU A 72 -2.17 15.73 0.53
CA LEU A 72 -2.55 15.72 1.95
C LEU A 72 -4.06 15.92 2.20
N THR A 73 -4.88 15.79 1.16
CA THR A 73 -6.34 15.89 1.25
C THR A 73 -6.98 14.52 1.29
N HIS A 74 -7.98 14.35 2.15
CA HIS A 74 -8.81 13.15 2.14
C HIS A 74 -9.83 13.28 1.02
N GLY A 75 -9.88 12.30 0.11
CA GLY A 75 -10.75 12.32 -1.07
C GLY A 75 -9.99 12.50 -2.39
N HIS A 76 -10.75 12.68 -3.47
CA HIS A 76 -10.20 12.71 -4.82
C HIS A 76 -9.92 14.14 -5.26
N VAL A 77 -8.75 14.34 -5.88
CA VAL A 77 -8.36 15.61 -6.49
C VAL A 77 -7.90 15.35 -7.91
N LEU A 78 -8.13 16.32 -8.78
CA LEU A 78 -7.63 16.29 -10.15
C LEU A 78 -6.29 16.99 -10.20
N LEU A 79 -5.25 16.26 -10.62
CA LEU A 79 -3.91 16.79 -10.82
C LEU A 79 -3.54 16.73 -12.29
N LEU A 80 -2.91 17.79 -12.79
CA LEU A 80 -2.24 17.75 -14.08
C LEU A 80 -0.87 17.07 -13.89
N LEU A 81 -0.76 15.81 -14.29
CA LEU A 81 0.45 15.01 -14.16
C LEU A 81 1.29 15.05 -15.43
N ARG A 82 2.62 14.93 -15.28
CA ARG A 82 3.50 14.62 -16.40
C ARG A 82 3.33 13.14 -16.75
N GLU A 83 3.59 12.77 -17.99
CA GLU A 83 3.41 11.42 -18.51
C GLU A 83 4.11 10.33 -17.68
N LYS A 84 5.28 10.62 -17.11
CA LYS A 84 6.05 9.66 -16.29
C LYS A 84 5.52 9.48 -14.87
N ASP A 85 4.59 10.33 -14.43
CA ASP A 85 4.14 10.40 -13.04
C ASP A 85 2.74 9.81 -12.83
N THR A 86 2.18 9.12 -13.85
CA THR A 86 0.86 8.47 -13.80
C THR A 86 0.98 7.06 -13.20
N PRO A 87 0.59 6.86 -11.92
CA PRO A 87 0.69 5.55 -11.27
C PRO A 87 -0.20 4.54 -11.98
N GLY A 88 0.34 3.35 -12.27
CA GLY A 88 -0.42 2.24 -12.87
C GLY A 88 -0.52 2.23 -14.41
N LEU A 89 -0.10 3.30 -15.11
CA LEU A 89 0.01 3.30 -16.59
C LEU A 89 1.45 3.11 -17.07
N THR A 90 2.43 3.59 -16.31
CA THR A 90 3.87 3.52 -16.64
C THR A 90 4.63 2.45 -15.85
N ASP A 91 4.01 1.83 -14.83
CA ASP A 91 4.65 0.87 -13.93
C ASP A 91 4.64 -0.58 -14.45
N THR A 92 4.23 -0.83 -15.70
CA THR A 92 4.41 -2.12 -16.40
C THR A 92 5.86 -2.33 -16.85
N THR A 93 6.83 -1.96 -16.02
CA THR A 93 8.20 -2.45 -16.20
C THR A 93 8.15 -3.93 -15.87
N VAL A 94 8.11 -4.75 -16.93
CA VAL A 94 8.39 -6.19 -16.87
C VAL A 94 9.57 -6.41 -15.91
N PRO A 95 9.49 -7.36 -14.96
CA PRO A 95 10.58 -7.60 -14.04
C PRO A 95 11.82 -7.95 -14.86
N HIS A 96 12.78 -7.04 -14.90
CA HIS A 96 14.09 -7.35 -15.42
C HIS A 96 14.77 -8.13 -14.30
N ASN A 97 14.73 -9.46 -14.37
CA ASN A 97 15.72 -10.27 -13.65
C ASN A 97 17.06 -9.88 -14.26
N SER A 98 17.78 -8.97 -13.60
CA SER A 98 19.17 -8.71 -13.93
C SER A 98 19.95 -9.98 -13.57
N GLU A 99 20.13 -10.86 -14.56
CA GLU A 99 21.19 -11.85 -14.50
C GLU A 99 22.51 -11.07 -14.38
N GLU A 100 23.12 -11.16 -13.20
CA GLU A 100 24.44 -10.59 -12.92
C GLU A 100 25.45 -11.29 -13.81
N LYS A 101 25.75 -10.71 -14.96
CA LYS A 101 26.84 -11.17 -15.81
C LYS A 101 28.14 -10.67 -15.20
N THR A 102 28.78 -11.56 -14.44
CA THR A 102 30.14 -11.36 -13.95
C THR A 102 31.09 -11.27 -15.16
N ASP A 103 31.96 -10.27 -15.17
CA ASP A 103 33.05 -10.09 -16.16
C ASP A 103 34.13 -11.18 -16.03
#